data_AF-A0A966VNV6-F1
#
_entry.id   AF-A0A966VNV6-F1
#
_cell.length_a   1.000
_cell.length_b   1.000
_cell.length_c   1.000
_cell.angle_alpha   90.00
_cell.angle_beta   90.00
_cell.angle_gamma   90.00
#
_symmetry.space_group_name_H-M   'P 1'
#
loop_
_entity.id
_entity.type
_entity.pdbx_description
1 polymer ?
#
loop_
_entity_poly.entity_id
_entity_poly.type
_entity_poly.pdbx_seq_one_letter_code
_entity_poly.pdbx_strand_id
1 'polypeptide(L)'
;QRRGVRWNASKAFLEPALSRPNLTVISQAVVDHLIFDPLDSCKVIGVQYRNRSQRAGLQGSEILSDPVRVGARAELVLCAGAIGSVQIMERSGLGQVERLSGMGIRPRHRLAGVGENLQDHLQLRLIYKVSGVKTLNAQAKHWWGRAAMGLEYLLFRTGPLTMSPSQMGVFTRSSASVDRADLEYHIQPLSLERFGEPLHDFPAFTASVCHLRPSSRGSVHINHPSSLAQPQIDPCYLATDDDRQVAASAIRVTRGIVNQAPLAAYRPQEYLPGPQYESEEALVEAAGKVGTTIFHPVGTLKMGPASDPSAVVDAQLRCHGVRGLRVADASVMPTITSGNTNAPTLMIAERAAAWMLQARRSAS
;
A
#
# COMPACT_ATOMS: atom_id res chain seq x y z
N GLN A 1 -16.60 5.43 -6.39
CA GLN A 1 -17.35 4.36 -7.11
C GLN A 1 -18.14 4.98 -8.24
N ARG A 2 -18.59 4.19 -9.23
CA ARG A 2 -19.48 4.66 -10.30
C ARG A 2 -20.65 3.68 -10.42
N ARG A 3 -21.88 4.14 -10.15
CA ARG A 3 -23.11 3.32 -10.14
C ARG A 3 -22.98 2.04 -9.29
N GLY A 4 -22.54 2.19 -8.03
CA GLY A 4 -22.40 1.07 -7.09
C GLY A 4 -21.22 0.12 -7.34
N VAL A 5 -20.37 0.40 -8.36
CA VAL A 5 -19.22 -0.45 -8.70
C VAL A 5 -17.91 0.28 -8.40
N ARG A 6 -16.91 -0.47 -7.90
CA ARG A 6 -15.53 0.03 -7.73
C ARG A 6 -15.01 0.61 -9.05
N TRP A 7 -14.51 1.83 -8.97
CA TRP A 7 -13.83 2.53 -10.06
C TRP A 7 -12.34 2.50 -9.77
N ASN A 8 -11.59 1.63 -10.45
CA ASN A 8 -10.16 1.44 -10.27
C ASN A 8 -9.38 2.03 -11.46
N ALA A 9 -8.06 2.12 -11.34
CA ALA A 9 -7.20 2.70 -12.38
C ALA A 9 -7.29 1.94 -13.73
N SER A 10 -7.43 0.61 -13.71
CA SER A 10 -7.61 -0.18 -14.94
C SER A 10 -8.86 0.27 -15.71
N LYS A 11 -10.02 0.35 -15.05
CA LYS A 11 -11.26 0.82 -15.66
C LYS A 11 -11.19 2.26 -16.15
N ALA A 12 -10.49 3.10 -15.40
CA ALA A 12 -10.40 4.53 -15.69
C ALA A 12 -9.47 4.83 -16.88
N PHE A 13 -8.31 4.16 -16.95
CA PHE A 13 -7.22 4.55 -17.85
C PHE A 13 -6.81 3.46 -18.83
N LEU A 14 -6.86 2.19 -18.44
CA LEU A 14 -6.37 1.07 -19.27
C LEU A 14 -7.46 0.56 -20.21
N GLU A 15 -8.61 0.15 -19.66
CA GLU A 15 -9.74 -0.43 -20.42
C GLU A 15 -10.17 0.44 -21.61
N PRO A 16 -10.31 1.77 -21.48
CA PRO A 16 -10.68 2.64 -22.61
C PRO A 16 -9.61 2.70 -23.72
N ALA A 17 -8.36 2.33 -23.41
CA ALA A 17 -7.24 2.39 -24.34
C ALA A 17 -6.90 1.03 -24.97
N LEU A 18 -7.50 -0.08 -24.52
CA LEU A 18 -7.19 -1.44 -24.98
C LEU A 18 -7.42 -1.67 -26.47
N SER A 19 -8.32 -0.91 -27.10
CA SER A 19 -8.59 -1.01 -28.54
C SER A 19 -7.53 -0.34 -29.42
N ARG A 20 -6.58 0.38 -28.83
CA ARG A 20 -5.55 1.09 -29.59
C ARG A 20 -4.49 0.11 -30.08
N PRO A 21 -4.12 0.13 -31.38
CA PRO A 21 -3.18 -0.83 -31.95
C PRO A 21 -1.74 -0.66 -31.43
N ASN A 22 -1.44 0.45 -30.77
CA ASN A 22 -0.13 0.76 -30.21
C ASN A 22 0.00 0.42 -28.71
N LEU A 23 -0.97 -0.31 -28.13
CA LEU A 23 -0.92 -0.79 -26.75
C LEU A 23 -1.02 -2.32 -26.71
N THR A 24 -0.02 -2.96 -26.11
CA THR A 24 -0.03 -4.39 -25.82
C THR A 24 -0.08 -4.60 -24.31
N VAL A 25 -1.07 -5.34 -23.82
CA VAL A 25 -1.19 -5.72 -22.41
C VAL A 25 -0.89 -7.21 -22.25
N ILE A 26 0.12 -7.51 -21.44
CA ILE A 26 0.51 -8.87 -21.10
C ILE A 26 0.15 -9.10 -19.63
N SER A 27 -0.81 -10.00 -19.38
CA SER A 27 -1.24 -10.35 -18.02
C SER A 27 -0.59 -11.64 -17.54
N GLN A 28 -0.61 -11.87 -16.22
CA GLN A 28 0.00 -13.07 -15.61
C GLN A 28 1.51 -13.19 -15.89
N ALA A 29 2.17 -12.06 -16.16
CA ALA A 29 3.60 -11.97 -16.38
C ALA A 29 4.30 -11.44 -15.11
N VAL A 30 5.18 -12.24 -14.53
CA VAL A 30 6.03 -11.84 -13.41
C VAL A 30 7.36 -11.35 -13.98
N VAL A 31 7.64 -10.04 -13.83
CA VAL A 31 8.92 -9.46 -14.22
C VAL A 31 10.01 -9.98 -13.28
N ASP A 32 11.02 -10.61 -13.87
CA ASP A 32 12.15 -11.17 -13.15
C ASP A 32 13.18 -10.06 -12.88
N HIS A 33 13.80 -9.53 -13.94
CA HIS A 33 14.82 -8.49 -13.86
C HIS A 33 14.88 -7.63 -15.15
N LEU A 34 15.60 -6.51 -15.05
CA LEU A 34 15.89 -5.56 -16.12
C LEU A 34 17.05 -6.07 -16.99
N ILE A 35 16.94 -5.86 -18.30
CA ILE A 35 17.99 -6.19 -19.27
C ILE A 35 18.81 -4.92 -19.56
N PHE A 36 20.14 -5.04 -19.46
CA PHE A 36 21.08 -3.95 -19.71
C PHE A 36 21.75 -4.08 -21.08
N ASP A 37 22.13 -2.94 -21.64
CA ASP A 37 22.89 -2.87 -22.90
C ASP A 37 24.27 -3.53 -22.73
N PRO A 38 24.65 -4.50 -23.58
CA PRO A 38 25.96 -5.15 -23.50
C PRO A 38 27.14 -4.19 -23.66
N LEU A 39 26.94 -3.07 -24.37
CA LEU A 39 27.97 -2.05 -24.61
C LEU A 39 27.95 -0.93 -23.55
N ASP A 40 26.89 -0.87 -22.74
CA ASP A 40 26.65 0.19 -21.77
C ASP A 40 25.93 -0.37 -20.54
N SER A 41 26.72 -0.76 -19.53
CA SER A 41 26.21 -1.40 -18.32
C SER A 41 25.27 -0.53 -17.48
N CYS A 42 25.19 0.78 -17.78
CA CYS A 42 24.33 1.72 -17.08
C CYS A 42 23.04 2.02 -17.85
N LYS A 43 22.76 1.36 -18.98
CA LYS A 43 21.57 1.60 -19.79
C LYS A 43 20.66 0.38 -19.81
N VAL A 44 19.41 0.59 -19.38
CA VAL A 44 18.36 -0.42 -19.45
C VAL A 44 17.74 -0.41 -20.84
N ILE A 45 17.59 -1.60 -21.44
CA ILE A 45 17.07 -1.80 -22.79
C ILE A 45 15.89 -2.77 -22.85
N GLY A 46 15.39 -3.25 -21.70
CA GLY A 46 14.25 -4.16 -21.67
C GLY A 46 14.02 -4.84 -20.34
N VAL A 47 13.12 -5.81 -20.34
CA VAL A 47 12.82 -6.71 -19.21
C VAL A 47 12.87 -8.17 -19.64
N GLN A 48 13.20 -9.03 -18.69
CA GLN A 48 12.86 -10.43 -18.75
C GLN A 48 11.69 -10.72 -17.80
N TYR A 49 10.68 -11.44 -18.27
CA TYR A 49 9.56 -11.89 -17.45
C TYR A 49 9.26 -13.37 -17.71
N ARG A 50 8.47 -13.98 -16.83
CA ARG A 50 7.94 -15.34 -17.01
C ARG A 50 6.43 -15.32 -16.83
N ASN A 51 5.71 -16.12 -17.61
CA ASN A 51 4.26 -16.26 -17.44
C ASN A 51 3.98 -17.23 -16.30
N ARG A 52 3.01 -16.89 -15.46
CA ARG A 52 2.48 -17.76 -14.42
C ARG A 52 1.42 -18.68 -15.04
N SER A 53 1.62 -20.00 -14.96
CA SER A 53 0.62 -20.97 -15.38
C SER A 53 -0.53 -21.03 -14.37
N GLN A 54 -1.79 -21.01 -14.82
CA GLN A 54 -2.98 -21.16 -13.97
C GLN A 54 -3.16 -22.58 -13.38
N ARG A 55 -2.25 -23.53 -13.65
CA ARG A 55 -2.41 -24.94 -13.21
C ARG A 55 -2.16 -25.21 -11.73
N ALA A 56 -1.85 -24.20 -10.93
CA ALA A 56 -1.77 -24.37 -9.47
C ALA A 56 -3.13 -24.08 -8.83
N GLY A 57 -3.90 -25.15 -8.55
CA GLY A 57 -4.92 -25.10 -7.50
C GLY A 57 -4.30 -24.76 -6.14
N LEU A 58 -5.13 -24.62 -5.11
CA LEU A 58 -4.83 -24.08 -3.78
C LEU A 58 -3.64 -24.70 -2.98
N GLN A 59 -2.87 -25.64 -3.54
CA GLN A 59 -1.63 -26.21 -2.96
C GLN A 59 -0.54 -26.55 -4.01
N GLY A 60 -0.60 -26.02 -5.24
CA GLY A 60 0.38 -26.32 -6.29
C GLY A 60 1.54 -25.32 -6.36
N SER A 61 2.77 -25.81 -6.48
CA SER A 61 3.94 -24.98 -6.81
C SER A 61 3.69 -24.22 -8.13
N GLU A 62 3.95 -22.92 -8.14
CA GLU A 62 3.77 -22.10 -9.34
C GLU A 62 4.73 -22.52 -10.45
N ILE A 63 4.17 -23.03 -11.55
CA ILE A 63 4.96 -23.33 -12.74
C ILE A 63 5.09 -22.05 -13.56
N LEU A 64 6.31 -21.54 -13.67
CA LEU A 64 6.65 -20.46 -14.57
C LEU A 64 6.98 -21.00 -15.96
N SER A 65 6.54 -20.30 -17.00
CA SER A 65 6.96 -20.58 -18.38
C SER A 65 8.46 -20.31 -18.59
N ASP A 66 8.95 -20.69 -19.76
CA ASP A 66 10.23 -20.21 -20.27
C ASP A 66 10.29 -18.67 -20.23
N PRO A 67 11.49 -18.10 -19.98
CA PRO A 67 11.68 -16.66 -19.90
C PRO A 67 11.42 -15.98 -21.24
N VAL A 68 10.65 -14.90 -21.21
CA VAL A 68 10.38 -14.03 -22.35
C VAL A 68 11.11 -12.71 -22.17
N ARG A 69 11.76 -12.23 -23.23
CA ARG A 69 12.48 -10.95 -23.24
C ARG A 69 11.75 -9.93 -24.10
N VAL A 70 11.56 -8.74 -23.57
CA VAL A 70 10.93 -7.62 -24.29
C VAL A 70 11.86 -6.41 -24.22
N GLY A 71 12.20 -5.87 -25.38
CA GLY A 71 13.04 -4.69 -25.52
C GLY A 71 12.26 -3.37 -25.39
N ALA A 72 12.88 -2.37 -24.79
CA ALA A 72 12.41 -0.99 -24.73
C ALA A 72 13.35 -0.10 -25.54
N ARG A 73 12.86 0.43 -26.68
CA ARG A 73 13.65 1.34 -27.53
C ARG A 73 13.78 2.75 -26.96
N ALA A 74 12.78 3.15 -26.17
CA ALA A 74 12.57 4.53 -25.77
C ALA A 74 12.91 4.74 -24.29
N GLU A 75 12.15 4.10 -23.41
CA GLU A 75 12.26 4.22 -21.95
C GLU A 75 11.52 3.04 -21.33
N LEU A 76 11.99 2.59 -20.16
CA LEU A 76 11.32 1.62 -19.31
C LEU A 76 10.83 2.33 -18.06
N VAL A 77 9.56 2.09 -17.71
CA VAL A 77 8.95 2.65 -16.51
C VAL A 77 8.56 1.52 -15.58
N LEU A 78 9.11 1.54 -14.37
CA LEU A 78 8.81 0.59 -13.32
C LEU A 78 7.62 1.10 -12.49
N CYS A 79 6.57 0.28 -12.40
CA CYS A 79 5.34 0.60 -11.67
C CYS A 79 4.85 -0.59 -10.82
N ALA A 80 5.78 -1.33 -10.20
CA ALA A 80 5.50 -2.53 -9.41
C ALA A 80 5.23 -2.23 -7.92
N GLY A 81 5.08 -0.95 -7.56
CA GLY A 81 4.75 -0.48 -6.22
C GLY A 81 5.94 -0.49 -5.26
N ALA A 82 5.72 -0.02 -4.03
CA ALA A 82 6.75 0.11 -3.00
C ALA A 82 7.43 -1.21 -2.60
N ILE A 83 6.86 -2.36 -2.96
CA ILE A 83 7.46 -3.67 -2.68
C ILE A 83 8.05 -4.27 -3.96
N GLY A 84 7.21 -4.46 -4.99
CA GLY A 84 7.63 -5.18 -6.20
C GLY A 84 8.73 -4.46 -6.99
N SER A 85 8.74 -3.12 -6.99
CA SER A 85 9.76 -2.34 -7.69
C SER A 85 11.15 -2.54 -7.10
N VAL A 86 11.24 -2.64 -5.76
CA VAL A 86 12.49 -2.96 -5.07
C VAL A 86 13.00 -4.33 -5.50
N GLN A 87 12.14 -5.34 -5.49
CA GLN A 87 12.56 -6.70 -5.82
C GLN A 87 13.11 -6.82 -7.24
N ILE A 88 12.48 -6.12 -8.20
CA ILE A 88 12.96 -6.07 -9.59
C ILE A 88 14.31 -5.36 -9.65
N MET A 89 14.49 -4.22 -8.97
CA MET A 89 15.76 -3.49 -8.96
C MET A 89 16.90 -4.31 -8.36
N GLU A 90 16.68 -4.93 -7.20
CA GLU A 90 17.70 -5.74 -6.53
C GLU A 90 18.09 -6.96 -7.37
N ARG A 91 17.14 -7.73 -7.90
CA ARG A 91 17.44 -8.87 -8.81
C ARG A 91 18.15 -8.42 -10.09
N SER A 92 17.98 -7.16 -10.49
CA SER A 92 18.66 -6.56 -11.64
C SER A 92 20.09 -6.11 -11.32
N GLY A 93 20.55 -6.23 -10.07
CA GLY A 93 21.86 -5.78 -9.62
C GLY A 93 21.90 -4.30 -9.22
N LEU A 94 20.76 -3.67 -8.94
CA LEU A 94 20.66 -2.28 -8.49
C LEU A 94 20.32 -2.24 -7.00
N GLY A 95 21.26 -1.80 -6.16
CA GLY A 95 21.06 -1.79 -4.71
C GLY A 95 22.35 -1.76 -3.91
N GLN A 96 22.31 -2.34 -2.70
CA GLN A 96 23.45 -2.48 -1.80
C GLN A 96 24.40 -3.60 -2.27
N VAL A 97 25.66 -3.27 -2.48
CA VAL A 97 26.65 -4.17 -3.13
C VAL A 97 26.83 -5.46 -2.34
N GLU A 98 26.94 -5.35 -1.02
CA GLU A 98 27.21 -6.45 -0.09
C GLU A 98 26.03 -7.41 -0.04
N ARG A 99 24.81 -6.88 0.08
CA ARG A 99 23.55 -7.64 0.07
C ARG A 99 23.41 -8.43 -1.23
N LEU A 100 23.56 -7.76 -2.38
CA LEU A 100 23.41 -8.39 -3.68
C LEU A 100 24.46 -9.49 -3.92
N SER A 101 25.72 -9.19 -3.60
CA SER A 101 26.83 -10.14 -3.76
C SER A 101 26.64 -11.36 -2.86
N GLY A 102 26.16 -11.17 -1.62
CA GLY A 102 25.85 -12.27 -0.68
C GLY A 102 24.78 -13.23 -1.18
N MET A 103 23.94 -12.82 -2.13
CA MET A 103 22.92 -13.66 -2.78
C MET A 103 23.36 -14.18 -4.16
N GLY A 104 24.62 -13.97 -4.55
CA GLY A 104 25.14 -14.37 -5.87
C GLY A 104 24.64 -13.49 -7.03
N ILE A 105 24.07 -12.32 -6.74
CA ILE A 105 23.62 -11.36 -7.75
C ILE A 105 24.77 -10.39 -8.03
N ARG A 106 25.19 -10.30 -9.29
CA ARG A 106 26.25 -9.35 -9.71
C ARG A 106 25.76 -7.90 -9.53
N PRO A 107 26.39 -7.11 -8.65
CA PRO A 107 26.07 -5.69 -8.53
C PRO A 107 26.42 -4.94 -9.82
N ARG A 108 25.52 -4.07 -10.28
CA ARG A 108 25.69 -3.25 -11.50
C ARG A 108 25.85 -1.78 -11.18
N HIS A 109 24.98 -1.26 -10.32
CA HIS A 109 25.04 0.13 -9.88
C HIS A 109 24.67 0.22 -8.41
N ARG A 110 25.47 0.97 -7.65
CA ARG A 110 25.26 1.15 -6.22
C ARG A 110 24.15 2.19 -6.01
N LEU A 111 23.02 1.74 -5.49
CA LEU A 111 21.90 2.59 -5.07
C LEU A 111 21.51 2.16 -3.66
N ALA A 112 22.24 2.67 -2.67
CA ALA A 112 22.12 2.20 -1.29
C ALA A 112 20.71 2.38 -0.68
N GLY A 113 19.95 3.36 -1.18
CA GLY A 113 18.57 3.61 -0.76
C GLY A 113 17.51 2.68 -1.36
N VAL A 114 17.86 1.78 -2.30
CA VAL A 114 16.90 0.79 -2.84
C VAL A 114 16.44 -0.13 -1.72
N GLY A 115 15.12 -0.14 -1.48
CA GLY A 115 14.50 -0.96 -0.44
C GLY A 115 14.44 -0.30 0.93
N GLU A 116 15.16 0.80 1.16
CA GLU A 116 15.19 1.51 2.43
C GLU A 116 14.06 2.55 2.54
N ASN A 117 13.88 3.18 3.71
CA ASN A 117 12.89 4.25 3.89
C ASN A 117 11.43 3.81 3.63
N LEU A 118 11.12 2.53 3.88
CA LEU A 118 9.74 2.06 3.88
C LEU A 118 8.94 2.84 4.93
N GLN A 119 7.86 3.45 4.48
CA GLN A 119 6.89 4.15 5.30
C GLN A 119 5.51 3.58 5.01
N ASP A 120 4.67 3.51 6.03
CA ASP A 120 3.28 3.09 5.91
C ASP A 120 2.46 3.70 7.05
N HIS A 121 1.16 3.84 6.85
CA HIS A 121 0.24 4.23 7.91
C HIS A 121 -0.14 2.97 8.71
N LEU A 122 0.33 2.90 9.96
CA LEU A 122 -0.15 1.92 10.92
C LEU A 122 -1.56 2.31 11.37
N GLN A 123 -2.56 1.50 11.04
CA GLN A 123 -3.90 1.67 11.59
C GLN A 123 -4.07 0.86 12.88
N LEU A 124 -4.59 1.52 13.91
CA LEU A 124 -5.05 0.89 15.15
C LEU A 124 -6.54 0.62 15.01
N ARG A 125 -6.94 -0.65 15.10
CA ARG A 125 -8.34 -1.07 14.91
C ARG A 125 -9.03 -1.20 16.28
N LEU A 126 -9.70 -0.13 16.70
CA LEU A 126 -10.46 -0.12 17.95
C LEU A 126 -11.89 -0.56 17.67
N ILE A 127 -12.35 -1.60 18.35
CA ILE A 127 -13.67 -2.21 18.12
C ILE A 127 -14.55 -1.92 19.34
N TYR A 128 -15.76 -1.42 19.09
CA TYR A 128 -16.76 -1.18 20.13
C TYR A 128 -18.04 -1.94 19.80
N LYS A 129 -18.51 -2.73 20.76
CA LYS A 129 -19.87 -3.30 20.73
C LYS A 129 -20.87 -2.20 20.95
N VAL A 130 -22.01 -2.25 20.26
CA VAL A 130 -23.07 -1.26 20.38
C VAL A 130 -24.45 -1.93 20.44
N SER A 131 -25.44 -1.18 20.90
CA SER A 131 -26.83 -1.60 21.03
C SER A 131 -27.76 -0.55 20.42
N GLY A 132 -28.99 -0.92 20.07
CA GLY A 132 -30.00 0.02 19.57
C GLY A 132 -29.72 0.64 18.19
N VAL A 133 -28.72 0.15 17.45
CA VAL A 133 -28.34 0.64 16.12
C VAL A 133 -28.10 -0.50 15.14
N LYS A 134 -28.44 -0.28 13.86
CA LYS A 134 -28.16 -1.24 12.78
C LYS A 134 -26.67 -1.21 12.43
N THR A 135 -26.03 -2.37 12.43
CA THR A 135 -24.64 -2.57 11.97
C THR A 135 -24.61 -3.63 10.89
N LEU A 136 -23.55 -3.68 10.09
CA LEU A 136 -23.40 -4.75 9.10
C LEU A 136 -23.24 -6.11 9.76
N ASN A 137 -22.64 -6.20 10.94
CA ASN A 137 -22.59 -7.44 11.72
C ASN A 137 -24.01 -7.99 11.96
N ALA A 138 -24.93 -7.15 12.43
CA ALA A 138 -26.30 -7.57 12.71
C ALA A 138 -27.05 -7.99 11.43
N GLN A 139 -26.87 -7.26 10.33
CA GLN A 139 -27.55 -7.56 9.07
C GLN A 139 -27.00 -8.81 8.38
N ALA A 140 -25.68 -9.00 8.39
CA ALA A 140 -25.00 -10.12 7.73
C ALA A 140 -24.92 -11.39 8.59
N LYS A 141 -25.40 -11.34 9.85
CA LYS A 141 -25.43 -12.49 10.77
C LYS A 141 -26.19 -13.67 10.18
N HIS A 142 -27.28 -13.42 9.47
CA HIS A 142 -28.17 -14.45 8.95
C HIS A 142 -28.09 -14.59 7.44
N TRP A 143 -28.28 -15.81 6.94
CA TRP A 143 -28.18 -16.09 5.49
C TRP A 143 -29.21 -15.32 4.67
N TRP A 144 -30.43 -15.10 5.20
CA TRP A 144 -31.45 -14.30 4.52
C TRP A 144 -31.06 -12.82 4.42
N GLY A 145 -30.37 -12.29 5.44
CA GLY A 145 -29.84 -10.92 5.40
C GLY A 145 -28.79 -10.78 4.30
N ARG A 146 -27.90 -11.76 4.17
CA ARG A 146 -26.93 -11.82 3.06
C ARG A 146 -27.61 -11.94 1.70
N ALA A 147 -28.65 -12.77 1.59
CA ALA A 147 -29.44 -12.93 0.36
C ALA A 147 -30.15 -11.63 -0.03
N ALA A 148 -30.74 -10.92 0.94
CA ALA A 148 -31.39 -9.63 0.72
C ALA A 148 -30.40 -8.57 0.22
N MET A 149 -29.20 -8.49 0.82
CA MET A 149 -28.13 -7.60 0.34
C MET A 149 -27.72 -7.93 -1.10
N GLY A 150 -27.60 -9.22 -1.42
CA GLY A 150 -27.28 -9.69 -2.77
C GLY A 150 -28.33 -9.30 -3.79
N LEU A 151 -29.62 -9.47 -3.44
CA LEU A 151 -30.73 -9.11 -4.30
C LEU A 151 -30.84 -7.59 -4.52
N GLU A 152 -30.69 -6.79 -3.46
CA GLU A 152 -30.68 -5.32 -3.57
C GLU A 152 -29.56 -4.86 -4.51
N TYR A 153 -28.35 -5.40 -4.36
CA TYR A 153 -27.25 -5.09 -5.25
C TYR A 153 -27.53 -5.51 -6.70
N LEU A 154 -28.09 -6.70 -6.91
CA LEU A 154 -28.37 -7.21 -8.25
C LEU A 154 -29.40 -6.34 -8.99
N LEU A 155 -30.49 -5.97 -8.30
CA LEU A 155 -31.61 -5.23 -8.89
C LEU A 155 -31.32 -3.73 -9.01
N PHE A 156 -30.71 -3.13 -7.98
CA PHE A 156 -30.63 -1.67 -7.85
C PHE A 156 -29.21 -1.12 -7.84
N ARG A 157 -28.19 -1.98 -7.66
CA ARG A 157 -26.80 -1.55 -7.46
C ARG A 157 -26.68 -0.56 -6.29
N THR A 158 -27.40 -0.86 -5.21
CA THR A 158 -27.38 -0.14 -3.93
C THR A 158 -27.11 -1.11 -2.78
N GLY A 159 -27.11 -0.58 -1.56
CA GLY A 159 -27.03 -1.37 -0.34
C GLY A 159 -25.60 -1.73 0.09
N PRO A 160 -25.45 -2.56 1.14
CA PRO A 160 -24.17 -2.85 1.77
C PRO A 160 -23.04 -3.33 0.86
N LEU A 161 -23.37 -4.09 -0.20
CA LEU A 161 -22.37 -4.62 -1.14
C LEU A 161 -21.77 -3.54 -2.04
N THR A 162 -22.39 -2.36 -2.08
CA THR A 162 -21.83 -1.18 -2.75
C THR A 162 -21.04 -0.29 -1.81
N MET A 163 -20.99 -0.56 -0.51
CA MET A 163 -20.35 0.39 0.40
C MET A 163 -18.82 0.27 0.38
N SER A 164 -18.11 1.39 0.55
CA SER A 164 -16.71 1.34 0.98
C SER A 164 -16.66 0.80 2.42
N PRO A 165 -15.65 0.00 2.81
CA PRO A 165 -15.55 -0.51 4.18
C PRO A 165 -15.66 0.58 5.24
N SER A 166 -15.08 1.75 4.95
CA SER A 166 -15.15 2.95 5.78
C SER A 166 -16.23 3.89 5.23
N GLN A 167 -17.16 4.31 6.09
CA GLN A 167 -18.31 5.14 5.73
C GLN A 167 -18.15 6.60 6.19
N MET A 168 -17.26 6.86 7.14
CA MET A 168 -16.94 8.19 7.62
C MET A 168 -15.44 8.32 7.82
N GLY A 169 -14.90 9.49 7.46
CA GLY A 169 -13.52 9.87 7.72
C GLY A 169 -13.45 11.08 8.65
N VAL A 170 -12.44 11.13 9.51
CA VAL A 170 -12.17 12.28 10.39
C VAL A 170 -10.67 12.55 10.39
N PHE A 171 -10.28 13.82 10.21
CA PHE A 171 -8.92 14.27 10.45
C PHE A 171 -8.90 15.06 11.74
N THR A 172 -8.06 14.66 12.69
CA THR A 172 -7.95 15.34 13.99
C THR A 172 -6.51 15.31 14.48
N ARG A 173 -6.27 15.99 15.58
CA ARG A 173 -4.99 16.02 16.27
C ARG A 173 -4.93 14.95 17.35
N SER A 174 -3.78 14.31 17.50
CA SER A 174 -3.48 13.38 18.58
C SER A 174 -3.39 14.09 19.92
N SER A 175 -2.94 15.35 19.94
CA SER A 175 -2.84 16.17 21.13
C SER A 175 -2.84 17.67 20.80
N ALA A 176 -2.80 18.52 21.83
CA ALA A 176 -2.67 19.96 21.66
C ALA A 176 -1.27 20.42 21.22
N SER A 177 -0.24 19.56 21.30
CA SER A 177 1.14 19.93 20.95
C SER A 177 1.39 19.98 19.44
N VAL A 178 0.52 19.38 18.62
CA VAL A 178 0.61 19.43 17.17
C VAL A 178 -0.27 20.56 16.60
N ASP A 179 0.23 21.22 15.56
CA ASP A 179 -0.40 22.38 14.93
C ASP A 179 -1.46 22.01 13.89
N ARG A 180 -1.43 20.77 13.37
CA ARG A 180 -2.31 20.26 12.32
C ARG A 180 -2.67 18.80 12.55
N ALA A 181 -3.75 18.34 11.92
CA ALA A 181 -4.20 16.95 12.02
C ALA A 181 -3.09 15.95 11.64
N ASP A 182 -2.79 15.04 12.55
CA ASP A 182 -1.84 13.93 12.43
C ASP A 182 -2.55 12.57 12.56
N LEU A 183 -3.84 12.55 12.92
CA LEU A 183 -4.66 11.36 12.93
C LEU A 183 -5.70 11.39 11.81
N GLU A 184 -5.83 10.27 11.11
CA GLU A 184 -6.94 10.00 10.20
C GLU A 184 -7.73 8.80 10.70
N TYR A 185 -9.05 8.98 10.81
CA TYR A 185 -10.00 7.94 11.14
C TYR A 185 -10.69 7.41 9.90
N HIS A 186 -10.94 6.11 9.91
CA HIS A 186 -11.80 5.38 9.00
C HIS A 186 -12.83 4.61 9.83
N ILE A 187 -14.05 5.13 9.92
CA ILE A 187 -15.10 4.52 10.72
C ILE A 187 -15.87 3.51 9.88
N GLN A 188 -15.89 2.27 10.36
CA GLN A 188 -16.49 1.13 9.69
C GLN A 188 -17.71 0.66 10.48
N PRO A 189 -18.89 0.50 9.87
CA PRO A 189 -20.10 0.03 10.55
C PRO A 189 -20.09 -1.50 10.75
N LEU A 190 -18.90 -2.08 10.83
CA LEU A 190 -18.64 -3.51 10.92
C LEU A 190 -17.46 -3.80 11.85
N SER A 191 -17.33 -5.05 12.27
CA SER A 191 -16.16 -5.57 12.97
C SER A 191 -15.87 -7.02 12.60
N LEU A 192 -14.61 -7.39 12.67
CA LEU A 192 -14.03 -8.70 12.34
C LEU A 192 -12.66 -8.82 12.99
N GLU A 193 -12.19 -10.04 13.27
CA GLU A 193 -10.90 -10.27 13.92
C GLU A 193 -9.75 -9.77 13.03
N ARG A 194 -9.67 -10.29 11.80
CA ARG A 194 -8.68 -9.91 10.78
C ARG A 194 -9.30 -9.77 9.40
N PHE A 195 -8.77 -8.88 8.56
CA PHE A 195 -9.28 -8.71 7.20
C PHE A 195 -9.30 -10.05 6.45
N GLY A 196 -10.46 -10.39 5.88
CA GLY A 196 -10.69 -11.67 5.20
C GLY A 196 -11.40 -12.72 6.06
N GLU A 197 -11.48 -12.52 7.38
CA GLU A 197 -12.24 -13.38 8.28
C GLU A 197 -13.72 -12.98 8.36
N PRO A 198 -14.60 -13.89 8.84
CA PRO A 198 -16.01 -13.58 9.06
C PRO A 198 -16.23 -12.38 9.98
N LEU A 199 -17.35 -11.69 9.78
CA LEU A 199 -17.81 -10.65 10.71
C LEU A 199 -18.13 -11.26 12.09
N HIS A 200 -17.86 -10.51 13.15
CA HIS A 200 -18.33 -10.87 14.48
C HIS A 200 -19.86 -11.01 14.51
N ASP A 201 -20.36 -11.86 15.41
CA ASP A 201 -21.78 -12.21 15.54
C ASP A 201 -22.60 -11.25 16.43
N PHE A 202 -21.95 -10.18 16.89
CA PHE A 202 -22.52 -9.10 17.71
C PHE A 202 -22.49 -7.75 16.97
N PRO A 203 -23.43 -6.83 17.25
CA PRO A 203 -23.40 -5.50 16.66
C PRO A 203 -22.19 -4.70 17.15
N ALA A 204 -21.42 -4.14 16.22
CA ALA A 204 -20.24 -3.36 16.53
C ALA A 204 -19.90 -2.39 15.40
N PHE A 205 -19.04 -1.42 15.72
CA PHE A 205 -18.32 -0.63 14.73
C PHE A 205 -16.82 -0.70 15.02
N THR A 206 -16.00 -0.43 14.00
CA THR A 206 -14.55 -0.29 14.13
C THR A 206 -14.18 1.16 13.88
N ALA A 207 -13.55 1.80 14.88
CA ALA A 207 -12.82 3.04 14.71
C ALA A 207 -11.38 2.68 14.35
N SER A 208 -11.09 2.66 13.05
CA SER A 208 -9.71 2.53 12.59
C SER A 208 -9.06 3.90 12.57
N VAL A 209 -7.90 4.07 13.22
CA VAL A 209 -7.18 5.33 13.30
C VAL A 209 -5.71 5.14 12.96
N CYS A 210 -5.14 6.02 12.15
CA CYS A 210 -3.73 5.96 11.76
C CYS A 210 -2.98 7.27 12.01
N HIS A 211 -1.70 7.14 12.38
CA HIS A 211 -0.76 8.25 12.39
C HIS A 211 -0.35 8.57 10.94
N LEU A 212 -0.57 9.82 10.52
CA LEU A 212 -0.39 10.29 9.15
C LEU A 212 1.03 10.72 8.79
N ARG A 213 1.92 10.84 9.78
CA ARG A 213 3.30 11.28 9.61
C ARG A 213 4.25 10.49 10.51
N PRO A 214 4.26 9.15 10.42
CA PRO A 214 5.08 8.33 11.29
C PRO A 214 6.58 8.60 11.08
N SER A 215 7.34 8.56 12.16
CA SER A 215 8.81 8.74 12.13
C SER A 215 9.57 7.43 11.94
N SER A 216 8.98 6.29 12.26
CA SER A 216 9.49 4.96 11.97
C SER A 216 9.85 4.81 10.49
N ARG A 217 10.99 4.15 10.22
CA ARG A 217 11.44 3.79 8.88
C ARG A 217 11.82 2.33 8.86
N GLY A 218 11.25 1.62 7.89
CA GLY A 218 11.51 0.22 7.64
C GLY A 218 12.29 -0.02 6.34
N SER A 219 12.32 -1.27 5.91
CA SER A 219 12.88 -1.69 4.64
C SER A 219 12.13 -2.86 3.97
N VAL A 220 12.39 -3.03 2.69
CA VAL A 220 11.98 -4.17 1.86
C VAL A 220 13.22 -4.66 1.14
N HIS A 221 13.52 -5.96 1.21
CA HIS A 221 14.62 -6.55 0.45
C HIS A 221 14.27 -7.96 -0.02
N ILE A 222 14.81 -8.37 -1.16
CA ILE A 222 14.82 -9.77 -1.55
C ILE A 222 15.64 -10.58 -0.53
N ASN A 223 15.18 -11.79 -0.25
CA ASN A 223 15.90 -12.78 0.57
C ASN A 223 16.45 -13.94 -0.27
N HIS A 224 16.14 -13.96 -1.57
CA HIS A 224 16.51 -15.01 -2.51
C HIS A 224 16.45 -14.46 -3.95
N PRO A 225 17.32 -14.90 -4.88
CA PRO A 225 17.38 -14.38 -6.25
C PRO A 225 16.18 -14.76 -7.13
N SER A 226 15.33 -15.70 -6.71
CA SER A 226 14.14 -16.11 -7.45
C SER A 226 13.07 -15.01 -7.45
N SER A 227 12.45 -14.77 -8.61
CA SER A 227 11.30 -13.86 -8.72
C SER A 227 10.03 -14.34 -8.01
N LEU A 228 9.99 -15.62 -7.58
CA LEU A 228 8.88 -16.20 -6.81
C LEU A 228 9.08 -16.13 -5.29
N ALA A 229 10.29 -15.78 -4.84
CA ALA A 229 10.57 -15.70 -3.42
C ALA A 229 9.88 -14.47 -2.83
N GLN A 230 9.26 -14.65 -1.65
CA GLN A 230 8.70 -13.54 -0.90
C GLN A 230 9.83 -12.68 -0.33
N PRO A 231 9.77 -11.35 -0.47
CA PRO A 231 10.79 -10.48 0.10
C PRO A 231 10.68 -10.47 1.64
N GLN A 232 11.78 -10.08 2.29
CA GLN A 232 11.72 -9.61 3.67
C GLN A 232 11.11 -8.21 3.66
N ILE A 233 10.05 -8.01 4.45
CA ILE A 233 9.38 -6.72 4.64
C ILE A 233 9.42 -6.44 6.13
N ASP A 234 10.15 -5.39 6.51
CA ASP A 234 10.27 -4.96 7.89
C ASP A 234 9.85 -3.49 8.00
N PRO A 235 8.58 -3.20 8.35
CA PRO A 235 8.09 -1.83 8.43
C PRO A 235 8.56 -1.08 9.68
N CYS A 236 9.18 -1.75 10.66
CA CYS A 236 9.63 -1.14 11.91
C CYS A 236 8.55 -0.29 12.62
N TYR A 237 7.30 -0.74 12.63
CA TYR A 237 6.20 0.00 13.27
C TYR A 237 6.49 0.25 14.75
N LEU A 238 6.16 1.46 15.23
CA LEU A 238 6.33 1.86 16.64
C LEU A 238 7.79 1.74 17.14
N ALA A 239 8.77 1.86 16.24
CA ALA A 239 10.18 1.81 16.59
C ALA A 239 10.66 3.10 17.28
N THR A 240 9.97 4.21 17.06
CA THR A 240 10.31 5.51 17.64
C THR A 240 9.38 5.88 18.79
N ASP A 241 9.87 6.69 19.74
CA ASP A 241 9.06 7.14 20.88
C ASP A 241 7.92 8.07 20.45
N ASP A 242 8.12 8.89 19.41
CA ASP A 242 7.07 9.74 18.83
C ASP A 242 5.89 8.90 18.33
N ASP A 243 6.15 7.85 17.55
CA ASP A 243 5.09 6.97 17.05
C ASP A 243 4.35 6.24 18.17
N ARG A 244 5.06 5.85 19.23
CA ARG A 244 4.46 5.21 20.42
C ARG A 244 3.54 6.18 21.16
N GLN A 245 3.99 7.41 21.38
CA GLN A 245 3.20 8.46 22.04
C GLN A 245 1.95 8.81 21.24
N VAL A 246 2.07 8.96 19.91
CA VAL A 246 0.91 9.23 19.04
C VAL A 246 -0.05 8.05 19.03
N ALA A 247 0.45 6.80 19.01
CA ALA A 247 -0.40 5.61 19.06
C ALA A 247 -1.21 5.52 20.36
N ALA A 248 -0.57 5.74 21.52
CA ALA A 248 -1.27 5.79 22.81
C ALA A 248 -2.30 6.93 22.85
N SER A 249 -1.93 8.10 22.33
CA SER A 249 -2.82 9.27 22.24
C SER A 249 -4.02 8.99 21.33
N ALA A 250 -3.83 8.31 20.20
CA ALA A 250 -4.92 7.93 19.30
C ALA A 250 -5.95 7.02 20.00
N ILE A 251 -5.51 6.08 20.85
CA ILE A 251 -6.44 5.27 21.65
C ILE A 251 -7.21 6.15 22.65
N ARG A 252 -6.52 7.03 23.39
CA ARG A 252 -7.15 7.95 24.36
C ARG A 252 -8.17 8.87 23.70
N VAL A 253 -7.82 9.48 22.56
CA VAL A 253 -8.71 10.34 21.77
C VAL A 253 -9.94 9.55 21.32
N THR A 254 -9.75 8.33 20.81
CA THR A 254 -10.86 7.48 20.38
C THR A 254 -11.81 7.16 21.52
N ARG A 255 -11.29 6.74 22.69
CA ARG A 255 -12.10 6.51 23.89
C ARG A 255 -12.84 7.77 24.32
N GLY A 256 -12.18 8.92 24.27
CA GLY A 256 -12.78 10.23 24.55
C GLY A 256 -13.95 10.56 23.62
N ILE A 257 -13.82 10.29 22.32
CA ILE A 257 -14.90 10.44 21.32
C ILE A 257 -16.05 9.48 21.62
N VAL A 258 -15.76 8.20 21.86
CA VAL A 258 -16.77 7.17 22.09
C VAL A 258 -17.58 7.41 23.37
N ASN A 259 -16.96 8.00 24.39
CA ASN A 259 -17.60 8.32 25.66
C ASN A 259 -18.43 9.62 25.65
N GLN A 260 -18.56 10.32 24.52
CA GLN A 260 -19.37 11.53 24.43
C GLN A 260 -20.88 11.24 24.51
N ALA A 261 -21.64 12.20 25.04
CA ALA A 261 -23.09 12.08 25.26
C ALA A 261 -23.91 11.59 24.05
N PRO A 262 -23.64 12.01 22.79
CA PRO A 262 -24.39 11.52 21.63
C PRO A 262 -24.30 10.01 21.39
N LEU A 263 -23.23 9.35 21.86
CA LEU A 263 -23.05 7.91 21.69
C LEU A 263 -23.59 7.09 22.88
N ALA A 264 -23.92 7.72 24.00
CA ALA A 264 -24.36 7.05 25.23
C ALA A 264 -25.61 6.16 25.01
N ALA A 265 -26.55 6.61 24.16
CA ALA A 265 -27.76 5.86 23.83
C ALA A 265 -27.48 4.48 23.21
N TYR A 266 -26.31 4.31 22.58
CA TYR A 266 -25.91 3.05 21.94
C TYR A 266 -25.10 2.13 22.88
N ARG A 267 -24.84 2.55 24.13
CA ARG A 267 -24.11 1.79 25.15
C ARG A 267 -22.81 1.17 24.63
N PRO A 268 -21.88 1.98 24.10
CA PRO A 268 -20.65 1.47 23.52
C PRO A 268 -19.83 0.73 24.58
N GLN A 269 -19.34 -0.46 24.25
CA GLN A 269 -18.43 -1.24 25.09
C GLN A 269 -17.17 -1.57 24.30
N GLU A 270 -16.01 -1.16 24.81
CA GLU A 270 -14.73 -1.45 24.17
C GLU A 270 -14.47 -2.96 24.16
N TYR A 271 -14.29 -3.51 22.96
CA TYR A 271 -13.95 -4.91 22.74
C TYR A 271 -12.45 -5.06 22.46
N LEU A 272 -11.90 -4.24 21.56
CA LEU A 272 -10.46 -4.16 21.28
C LEU A 272 -10.00 -2.69 21.31
N PRO A 273 -8.83 -2.38 21.91
CA PRO A 273 -7.91 -3.30 22.60
C PRO A 273 -8.42 -3.83 23.95
N GLY A 274 -9.39 -3.14 24.57
CA GLY A 274 -10.00 -3.52 25.84
C GLY A 274 -9.70 -2.51 26.96
N PRO A 275 -10.62 -2.34 27.92
CA PRO A 275 -10.56 -1.26 28.90
C PRO A 275 -9.39 -1.35 29.89
N GLN A 276 -8.82 -2.55 30.07
CA GLN A 276 -7.74 -2.81 31.03
C GLN A 276 -6.41 -2.11 30.71
N TYR A 277 -6.22 -1.61 29.48
CA TYR A 277 -5.02 -0.87 29.10
C TYR A 277 -5.20 0.62 29.42
N GLU A 278 -4.64 1.09 30.54
CA GLU A 278 -4.81 2.49 31.00
C GLU A 278 -3.51 3.31 31.00
N SER A 279 -2.39 2.72 31.45
CA SER A 279 -1.10 3.41 31.47
C SER A 279 -0.57 3.68 30.06
N GLU A 280 0.38 4.60 29.94
CA GLU A 280 1.01 4.89 28.65
C GLU A 280 1.63 3.64 28.02
N GLU A 281 2.39 2.89 28.80
CA GLU A 281 3.09 1.68 28.37
C GLU A 281 2.08 0.61 27.95
N ALA A 282 1.00 0.44 28.74
CA ALA A 282 -0.07 -0.49 28.43
C ALA A 282 -0.80 -0.12 27.12
N LEU A 283 -0.98 1.18 26.85
CA LEU A 283 -1.59 1.65 25.60
C LEU A 283 -0.68 1.45 24.39
N VAL A 284 0.64 1.64 24.54
CA VAL A 284 1.62 1.33 23.48
C VAL A 284 1.64 -0.17 23.18
N GLU A 285 1.62 -1.02 24.22
CA GLU A 285 1.52 -2.47 24.06
C GLU A 285 0.23 -2.85 23.33
N ALA A 286 -0.90 -2.27 23.73
CA ALA A 286 -2.19 -2.46 23.08
C ALA A 286 -2.16 -2.05 21.61
N ALA A 287 -1.56 -0.90 21.29
CA ALA A 287 -1.40 -0.42 19.92
C ALA A 287 -0.60 -1.41 19.06
N GLY A 288 0.46 -2.01 19.60
CA GLY A 288 1.22 -3.07 18.92
C GLY A 288 0.40 -4.32 18.63
N LYS A 289 -0.55 -4.69 19.51
CA LYS A 289 -1.41 -5.87 19.35
C LYS A 289 -2.54 -5.66 18.33
N VAL A 290 -3.14 -4.47 18.29
CA VAL A 290 -4.29 -4.16 17.41
C VAL A 290 -3.88 -3.44 16.12
N GLY A 291 -2.61 -3.07 16.02
CA GLY A 291 -2.03 -2.39 14.87
C GLY A 291 -1.94 -3.32 13.65
N THR A 292 -2.28 -2.78 12.49
CA THR A 292 -2.02 -3.45 11.21
C THR A 292 -1.78 -2.40 10.13
N THR A 293 -1.17 -2.79 9.01
CA THR A 293 -1.05 -1.89 7.85
C THR A 293 -2.45 -1.49 7.33
N ILE A 294 -2.60 -0.26 6.84
CA ILE A 294 -3.76 0.13 6.01
C ILE A 294 -3.43 0.08 4.51
N PHE A 295 -2.36 -0.63 4.15
CA PHE A 295 -1.88 -0.86 2.79
C PHE A 295 -1.42 0.42 2.10
N HIS A 296 -0.69 1.29 2.80
CA HIS A 296 -0.07 2.49 2.24
C HIS A 296 1.48 2.43 2.22
N PRO A 297 2.13 1.33 1.80
CA PRO A 297 3.58 1.31 1.73
C PRO A 297 4.10 2.28 0.65
N VAL A 298 5.08 3.10 1.01
CA VAL A 298 5.72 4.09 0.13
C VAL A 298 7.23 4.21 0.43
N GLY A 299 7.94 4.97 -0.41
CA GLY A 299 9.25 5.55 -0.08
C GLY A 299 10.47 4.66 -0.27
N THR A 300 10.29 3.43 -0.71
CA THR A 300 11.34 2.42 -0.89
C THR A 300 12.29 2.66 -2.07
N LEU A 301 11.95 3.59 -2.97
CA LEU A 301 12.79 4.06 -4.07
C LEU A 301 12.76 5.60 -4.10
N LYS A 302 12.99 6.19 -2.92
CA LYS A 302 12.84 7.61 -2.60
C LYS A 302 13.39 8.55 -3.68
N MET A 303 12.57 9.54 -4.06
CA MET A 303 12.97 10.67 -4.87
C MET A 303 13.84 11.65 -4.07
N GLY A 304 14.89 12.18 -4.68
CA GLY A 304 15.75 13.21 -4.07
C GLY A 304 16.81 13.75 -5.01
N PRO A 305 17.52 14.82 -4.60
CA PRO A 305 18.63 15.36 -5.37
C PRO A 305 19.79 14.36 -5.44
N ALA A 306 20.66 14.47 -6.45
CA ALA A 306 21.83 13.61 -6.59
C ALA A 306 22.83 13.71 -5.41
N SER A 307 22.75 14.78 -4.61
CA SER A 307 23.52 14.96 -3.39
C SER A 307 22.98 14.16 -2.19
N ASP A 308 21.76 13.62 -2.27
CA ASP A 308 21.20 12.74 -1.24
C ASP A 308 21.64 11.29 -1.54
N PRO A 309 22.52 10.69 -0.73
CA PRO A 309 23.03 9.34 -0.98
C PRO A 309 21.96 8.23 -0.84
N SER A 310 20.79 8.56 -0.27
CA SER A 310 19.64 7.66 -0.15
C SER A 310 18.63 7.81 -1.28
N ALA A 311 18.78 8.80 -2.16
CA ALA A 311 17.88 8.99 -3.29
C ALA A 311 18.11 7.94 -4.37
N VAL A 312 17.03 7.35 -4.88
CA VAL A 312 17.05 6.37 -5.96
C VAL A 312 16.65 7.00 -7.29
N VAL A 313 15.75 7.98 -7.26
CA VAL A 313 15.30 8.69 -8.45
C VAL A 313 15.40 10.21 -8.30
N ASP A 314 15.52 10.91 -9.43
CA ASP A 314 15.58 12.37 -9.47
C ASP A 314 14.18 13.03 -9.43
N ALA A 315 14.12 14.37 -9.51
CA ALA A 315 12.87 15.13 -9.49
C ALA A 315 11.92 14.86 -10.69
N GLN A 316 12.43 14.20 -11.72
CA GLN A 316 11.66 13.68 -12.84
C GLN A 316 11.57 12.16 -12.76
N LEU A 317 11.77 11.53 -11.60
CA LEU A 317 11.63 10.10 -11.37
C LEU A 317 12.57 9.19 -12.18
N ARG A 318 13.60 9.76 -12.83
CA ARG A 318 14.62 9.00 -13.55
C ARG A 318 15.55 8.37 -12.53
N CYS A 319 15.90 7.10 -12.73
CA CYS A 319 16.80 6.39 -11.82
C CYS A 319 18.21 7.00 -11.86
N HIS A 320 18.77 7.29 -10.70
CA HIS A 320 20.11 7.87 -10.60
C HIS A 320 21.15 6.89 -11.16
N GLY A 321 22.03 7.40 -12.02
CA GLY A 321 23.11 6.62 -12.64
C GLY A 321 22.67 5.50 -13.60
N VAL A 322 21.37 5.33 -13.84
CA VAL A 322 20.81 4.30 -14.74
C VAL A 322 19.97 4.95 -15.85
N ARG A 323 20.49 4.92 -17.07
CA ARG A 323 19.81 5.45 -18.27
C ARG A 323 18.68 4.55 -18.72
N GLY A 324 17.63 5.16 -19.26
CA GLY A 324 16.47 4.47 -19.83
C GLY A 324 15.52 3.88 -18.80
N LEU A 325 15.69 4.17 -17.51
CA LEU A 325 14.86 3.68 -16.42
C LEU A 325 14.22 4.84 -15.63
N ARG A 326 12.90 4.74 -15.42
CA ARG A 326 12.10 5.61 -14.57
C ARG A 326 11.28 4.76 -13.59
N VAL A 327 10.94 5.30 -12.43
CA VAL A 327 10.03 4.66 -11.47
C VAL A 327 8.81 5.55 -11.27
N ALA A 328 7.60 5.07 -11.53
CA ALA A 328 6.39 5.88 -11.48
C ALA A 328 5.29 5.21 -10.64
N ASP A 329 5.61 4.97 -9.37
CA ASP A 329 4.68 4.42 -8.39
C ASP A 329 4.94 5.01 -6.99
N ALA A 330 4.26 4.48 -5.97
CA ALA A 330 4.33 5.02 -4.61
C ALA A 330 5.72 4.88 -3.93
N SER A 331 6.61 4.04 -4.45
CA SER A 331 7.97 3.87 -3.94
C SER A 331 8.79 5.17 -3.97
N VAL A 332 8.46 6.10 -4.87
CA VAL A 332 9.26 7.33 -5.07
C VAL A 332 8.96 8.42 -4.05
N MET A 333 7.90 8.29 -3.25
CA MET A 333 7.51 9.33 -2.27
C MET A 333 8.61 9.50 -1.20
N PRO A 334 9.26 10.67 -1.08
CA PRO A 334 10.31 10.84 -0.07
C PRO A 334 9.77 10.70 1.35
N THR A 335 8.56 11.20 1.56
CA THR A 335 7.80 11.11 2.81
C THR A 335 6.37 10.74 2.45
N ILE A 336 5.75 9.88 3.27
CA ILE A 336 4.35 9.52 3.10
C ILE A 336 3.46 10.75 3.22
N THR A 337 2.49 10.84 2.32
CA THR A 337 1.50 11.93 2.32
C THR A 337 0.47 11.72 3.41
N SER A 338 -0.01 12.79 4.04
CA SER A 338 -1.12 12.69 5.00
C SER A 338 -2.44 12.41 4.27
N GLY A 339 -2.99 11.21 4.48
CA GLY A 339 -4.19 10.68 3.82
C GLY A 339 -3.92 9.38 3.07
N ASN A 340 -4.94 8.85 2.39
CA ASN A 340 -4.78 7.65 1.56
C ASN A 340 -3.87 7.88 0.34
N THR A 341 -2.98 6.92 0.06
CA THR A 341 -1.90 7.07 -0.93
C THR A 341 -2.29 6.78 -2.38
N ASN A 342 -3.54 6.37 -2.65
CA ASN A 342 -4.01 6.11 -4.01
C ASN A 342 -4.01 7.37 -4.89
N ALA A 343 -4.57 8.49 -4.41
CA ALA A 343 -4.62 9.72 -5.19
C ALA A 343 -3.23 10.33 -5.45
N PRO A 344 -2.32 10.41 -4.45
CA PRO A 344 -0.92 10.76 -4.68
C PRO A 344 -0.21 9.86 -5.71
N THR A 345 -0.46 8.54 -5.67
CA THR A 345 0.13 7.61 -6.65
C THR A 345 -0.36 7.89 -8.08
N LEU A 346 -1.65 8.15 -8.25
CA LEU A 346 -2.21 8.55 -9.56
C LEU A 346 -1.62 9.87 -10.05
N MET A 347 -1.43 10.84 -9.16
CA MET A 347 -0.80 12.13 -9.49
C MET A 347 0.65 11.95 -9.96
N ILE A 348 1.43 11.09 -9.28
CA ILE A 348 2.80 10.73 -9.69
C ILE A 348 2.79 10.14 -11.11
N ALA A 349 1.88 9.20 -11.39
CA ALA A 349 1.76 8.59 -12.71
C ALA A 349 1.40 9.60 -13.81
N GLU A 350 0.45 10.50 -13.55
CA GLU A 350 0.06 11.58 -14.47
C GLU A 350 1.23 12.55 -14.76
N ARG A 351 1.97 12.94 -13.72
CA ARG A 351 3.17 13.77 -13.88
C ARG A 351 4.25 13.07 -14.70
N ALA A 352 4.51 11.79 -14.42
CA ALA A 352 5.45 10.98 -15.19
C ALA A 352 5.05 10.92 -16.67
N ALA A 353 3.78 10.64 -16.96
CA ALA A 353 3.26 10.59 -18.33
C ALA A 353 3.43 11.92 -19.07
N ALA A 354 3.13 13.04 -18.42
CA ALA A 354 3.30 14.38 -19.00
C ALA A 354 4.76 14.68 -19.36
N TRP A 355 5.71 14.39 -18.45
CA TRP A 355 7.13 14.59 -18.73
C TRP A 355 7.65 13.73 -19.88
N MET A 356 7.23 12.46 -19.94
CA MET A 356 7.60 11.57 -21.04
C MET A 356 7.06 12.07 -22.38
N LEU A 357 5.81 12.54 -22.44
CA LEU A 357 5.23 13.13 -23.65
C LEU A 357 5.98 14.40 -24.09
N GLN A 358 6.32 15.27 -23.14
CA GLN A 358 7.07 16.50 -23.44
C GLN A 358 8.47 16.20 -23.99
N ALA A 359 9.18 15.25 -23.37
CA ALA A 359 10.51 14.83 -23.81
C ALA A 359 10.47 14.26 -25.25
N ARG A 360 9.43 13.47 -25.57
CA ARG A 360 9.28 12.89 -26.93
C ARG A 360 8.97 13.94 -27.99
N ARG A 361 8.12 14.92 -27.68
CA ARG A 361 7.83 16.04 -28.59
C ARG A 361 9.03 16.95 -28.84
N SER A 362 9.96 17.03 -27.88
CA SER A 362 11.16 17.87 -28.02
C SER A 362 12.29 17.17 -28.79
N ALA A 363 12.20 15.84 -28.94
CA ALA A 363 13.18 15.02 -29.65
C ALA A 363 12.77 14.68 -31.10
N SER A 364 11.52 14.96 -31.46
CA SER A 364 10.98 14.93 -32.83
C SER A 364 11.03 16.30 -33.45
#